data_AF-A0A9D6DJ10-F1
#
_entry.id   AF-A0A9D6DJ10-F1
#
_cell.length_a   1.000
_cell.length_b   1.000
_cell.length_c   1.000
_cell.angle_alpha   90.00
_cell.angle_beta   90.00
_cell.angle_gamma   90.00
#
_symmetry.space_group_name_H-M   'P 1'
#
loop_
_entity.id
_entity.type
_entity.pdbx_description
1 polymer ?
#
loop_
_entity_poly.entity_id
_entity_poly.type
_entity_poly.pdbx_seq_one_letter_code
_entity_poly.pdbx_strand_id
1 'polypeptide(L)'
;MAEGRRLVDALAAVAPRYAPDDRKEKLRLLEALEAVPLRAAGALIRFHEALCFLQAYPDCPDVLEGVDRALAGVPPRVDRLSPAARARLYDSGIAHTTLDYPFGYPMALWLARRFGKDADIAWAKFDEADRLDETVSLLASPAEGDAFSEGGMGWRAWLRVAKGGR
;
A
#
# COMPACT_ATOMS: atom_id res chain seq x y z
N MET A 1 10.13 19.30 12.51
CA MET A 1 8.92 18.45 12.68
C MET A 1 7.62 19.26 12.71
N ALA A 2 7.58 20.43 13.37
CA ALA A 2 6.36 21.24 13.47
C ALA A 2 5.91 21.87 12.13
N GLU A 3 6.85 22.32 11.30
CA GLU A 3 6.55 23.05 10.06
C GLU A 3 5.82 22.20 9.02
N GLY A 4 6.37 21.05 8.62
CA GLY A 4 5.73 20.17 7.64
C GLY A 4 4.34 19.71 8.09
N ARG A 5 4.15 19.45 9.40
CA ARG A 5 2.83 19.11 9.92
C ARG A 5 1.85 20.28 9.80
N ARG A 6 2.26 21.51 10.12
CA ARG A 6 1.43 22.71 9.97
C ARG A 6 1.03 22.94 8.51
N LEU A 7 1.94 22.75 7.56
CA LEU A 7 1.65 22.88 6.13
C LEU A 7 0.65 21.82 5.65
N VAL A 8 0.81 20.56 6.08
CA VAL A 8 -0.17 19.49 5.78
C VAL A 8 -1.53 19.81 6.40
N ASP A 9 -1.56 20.27 7.65
CA ASP A 9 -2.80 20.65 8.32
C ASP A 9 -3.49 21.83 7.61
N ALA A 10 -2.73 22.80 7.12
CA ALA A 10 -3.23 23.91 6.31
C ALA A 10 -3.78 23.44 4.96
N LEU A 11 -3.07 22.54 4.25
CA LEU A 11 -3.53 21.99 2.97
C LEU A 11 -4.85 21.23 3.15
N ALA A 12 -4.93 20.36 4.17
CA ALA A 12 -6.15 19.64 4.48
C ALA A 12 -7.32 20.56 4.85
N ALA A 13 -7.05 21.69 5.52
CA ALA A 13 -8.08 22.66 5.90
C ALA A 13 -8.61 23.48 4.72
N VAL A 14 -7.76 23.80 3.74
CA VAL A 14 -8.17 24.55 2.53
C VAL A 14 -8.69 23.62 1.42
N ALA A 15 -8.36 22.32 1.44
CA ALA A 15 -8.77 21.35 0.42
C ALA A 15 -10.25 21.43 0.00
N PRO A 16 -11.24 21.48 0.92
CA PRO A 16 -12.66 21.54 0.55
C PRO A 16 -13.18 22.94 0.22
N ARG A 17 -12.31 23.96 0.07
CA ARG A 17 -12.70 25.35 -0.22
C ARG A 17 -12.30 25.74 -1.65
N TYR A 18 -13.17 26.47 -2.34
CA TYR A 18 -13.06 26.68 -3.80
C TYR A 18 -13.14 28.16 -4.21
N ALA A 19 -12.91 29.11 -3.30
CA ALA A 19 -12.81 30.52 -3.68
C ALA A 19 -11.51 30.76 -4.47
N PRO A 20 -11.42 31.83 -5.30
CA PRO A 20 -10.21 32.13 -6.07
C PRO A 20 -8.93 32.26 -5.24
N ASP A 21 -9.04 32.75 -4.00
CA ASP A 21 -7.89 32.85 -3.09
C ASP A 21 -7.54 31.50 -2.43
N ASP A 22 -8.50 30.60 -2.23
CA ASP A 22 -8.24 29.23 -1.76
C ASP A 22 -7.43 28.44 -2.80
N ARG A 23 -7.71 28.63 -4.10
CA ARG A 23 -6.92 28.04 -5.19
C ARG A 23 -5.45 28.46 -5.10
N LYS A 24 -5.19 29.76 -4.95
CA LYS A 24 -3.82 30.28 -4.82
C LYS A 24 -3.11 29.69 -3.60
N GLU A 25 -3.84 29.58 -2.49
CA GLU A 25 -3.30 29.01 -1.26
C GLU A 25 -3.00 27.51 -1.40
N LYS A 26 -3.85 26.73 -2.07
CA LYS A 26 -3.59 25.32 -2.39
C LYS A 26 -2.29 25.15 -3.19
N LEU A 27 -2.12 25.93 -4.26
CA LEU A 27 -0.90 25.89 -5.08
C LEU A 27 0.34 26.24 -4.26
N ARG A 28 0.27 27.31 -3.47
CA ARG A 28 1.37 27.73 -2.57
C ARG A 28 1.73 26.65 -1.55
N LEU A 29 0.73 25.99 -0.96
CA LEU A 29 0.93 24.93 0.02
C LEU A 29 1.51 23.66 -0.60
N LEU A 30 1.07 23.27 -1.80
CA LEU A 30 1.64 22.15 -2.56
C LEU A 30 3.13 22.40 -2.83
N GLU A 31 3.47 23.58 -3.35
CA GLU A 31 4.86 23.97 -3.62
C GLU A 31 5.72 24.00 -2.35
N ALA A 32 5.19 24.56 -1.25
CA ALA A 32 5.90 24.56 0.04
C ALA A 32 6.15 23.13 0.57
N LEU A 33 5.20 22.22 0.38
CA LEU A 33 5.33 20.82 0.82
C LEU A 33 6.34 20.02 -0.02
N GLU A 34 6.65 20.44 -1.25
CA GLU A 34 7.72 19.83 -2.05
C GLU A 34 9.08 19.98 -1.37
N ALA A 35 9.37 21.15 -0.79
CA ALA A 35 10.65 21.45 -0.14
C ALA A 35 10.78 20.89 1.29
N VAL A 36 9.67 20.52 1.94
CA VAL A 36 9.67 20.14 3.36
C VAL A 36 9.65 18.63 3.55
N PRO A 37 10.58 18.06 4.36
CA PRO A 37 10.60 16.63 4.63
C PRO A 37 9.47 16.22 5.61
N LEU A 38 8.66 15.24 5.20
CA LEU A 38 7.60 14.65 6.03
C LEU A 38 8.10 13.33 6.64
N ARG A 39 8.73 13.41 7.82
CA ARG A 39 9.35 12.24 8.49
C ARG A 39 8.44 11.50 9.47
N ALA A 40 7.21 11.94 9.65
CA ALA A 40 6.24 11.33 10.56
C ALA A 40 5.13 10.65 9.76
N ALA A 41 4.83 9.39 10.11
CA ALA A 41 3.80 8.60 9.44
C ALA A 41 2.43 9.32 9.36
N GLY A 42 1.96 9.87 10.49
CA GLY A 42 0.67 10.57 10.52
C GLY A 42 0.64 11.86 9.68
N ALA A 43 1.78 12.54 9.50
CA ALA A 43 1.83 13.69 8.60
C ALA A 43 1.78 13.26 7.13
N LEU A 44 2.42 12.13 6.79
CA LEU A 44 2.40 11.59 5.44
C LEU A 44 1.03 11.01 5.06
N ILE A 45 0.34 10.33 5.99
CA ILE A 45 -1.04 9.86 5.79
C ILE A 45 -1.96 11.03 5.51
N ARG A 46 -1.97 12.04 6.39
CA ARG A 46 -2.85 13.20 6.23
C ARG A 46 -2.55 13.99 4.96
N PHE A 47 -1.27 14.06 4.56
CA PHE A 47 -0.89 14.65 3.28
C PHE A 47 -1.47 13.86 2.11
N HIS A 48 -1.27 12.54 2.09
CA HIS A 48 -1.79 11.66 1.03
C HIS A 48 -3.32 11.73 0.93
N GLU A 49 -4.04 11.71 2.05
CA GLU A 49 -5.51 11.85 2.07
C GLU A 49 -5.96 13.19 1.46
N ALA A 50 -5.29 14.30 1.82
CA ALA A 50 -5.59 15.61 1.24
C ALA A 50 -5.34 15.65 -0.27
N LEU A 51 -4.26 15.00 -0.75
CA LEU A 51 -3.97 14.87 -2.17
C LEU A 51 -5.02 14.03 -2.89
N CYS A 52 -5.41 12.87 -2.34
CA CYS A 52 -6.48 12.05 -2.93
C CYS A 52 -7.81 12.81 -3.02
N PHE A 53 -8.14 13.62 -2.00
CA PHE A 53 -9.32 14.48 -2.05
C PHE A 53 -9.22 15.49 -3.20
N LEU A 54 -8.09 16.20 -3.31
CA LEU A 54 -7.88 17.20 -4.37
C LEU A 54 -7.76 16.56 -5.77
N GLN A 55 -7.32 15.31 -5.87
CA GLN A 55 -7.31 14.55 -7.13
C GLN A 55 -8.74 14.26 -7.60
N ALA A 56 -9.63 13.91 -6.67
CA ALA A 56 -11.04 13.66 -6.99
C ALA A 56 -11.82 14.96 -7.24
N TYR A 57 -11.46 16.05 -6.56
CA TYR A 57 -12.16 17.34 -6.62
C TYR A 57 -11.20 18.52 -6.83
N PRO A 58 -10.52 18.61 -7.99
CA PRO A 58 -9.59 19.71 -8.26
C PRO A 58 -10.35 21.01 -8.57
N ASP A 59 -9.83 22.13 -8.10
CA ASP A 59 -10.36 23.46 -8.42
C ASP A 59 -10.17 23.81 -9.90
N CYS A 60 -9.00 23.47 -10.44
CA CYS A 60 -8.57 23.80 -11.79
C CYS A 60 -7.44 22.86 -12.25
N PRO A 61 -7.08 22.88 -13.56
CA PRO A 61 -5.99 22.06 -14.09
C PRO A 61 -4.65 22.24 -13.37
N ASP A 62 -4.27 23.47 -13.01
CA ASP A 62 -2.99 23.72 -12.31
C ASP A 62 -2.93 23.05 -10.93
N VAL A 63 -4.06 23.02 -10.20
CA VAL A 63 -4.13 22.33 -8.90
C VAL A 63 -4.01 20.83 -9.12
N LEU A 64 -4.70 20.28 -10.12
CA LEU A 64 -4.60 18.86 -10.45
C LEU A 64 -3.16 18.47 -10.83
N GLU A 65 -2.48 19.26 -11.65
CA GLU A 65 -1.08 19.02 -12.02
C GLU A 65 -0.16 19.04 -10.77
N GLY A 66 -0.35 20.01 -9.88
CA GLY A 66 0.38 20.07 -8.61
C GLY A 66 0.12 18.85 -7.72
N VAL A 67 -1.13 18.38 -7.67
CA VAL A 67 -1.52 17.17 -6.92
C VAL A 67 -0.89 15.92 -7.52
N ASP A 68 -0.91 15.77 -8.84
CA ASP A 68 -0.31 14.61 -9.52
C ASP A 68 1.20 14.54 -9.29
N ARG A 69 1.90 15.69 -9.38
CA ARG A 69 3.33 15.76 -9.03
C ARG A 69 3.56 15.40 -7.56
N ALA A 70 2.72 15.91 -6.66
CA ALA A 70 2.84 15.63 -5.23
C ALA A 70 2.60 14.14 -4.91
N LEU A 71 1.60 13.49 -5.52
CA LEU A 71 1.30 12.07 -5.39
C LEU A 71 2.45 11.20 -5.91
N ALA A 72 3.00 11.53 -7.08
CA ALA A 72 4.18 10.85 -7.63
C ALA A 72 5.41 10.96 -6.71
N GLY A 73 5.49 12.01 -5.88
CA GLY A 73 6.53 12.23 -4.89
C GLY A 73 6.33 11.50 -3.55
N VAL A 74 5.17 10.88 -3.30
CA VAL A 74 4.89 10.18 -2.02
C VAL A 74 5.74 8.92 -1.82
N PRO A 75 5.90 7.99 -2.79
CA PRO A 75 6.65 6.76 -2.56
C PRO A 75 8.11 7.00 -2.12
N PRO A 76 8.88 7.90 -2.75
CA PRO A 76 10.22 8.26 -2.27
C PRO A 76 10.24 8.89 -0.87
N ARG A 77 9.13 9.47 -0.39
CA ARG A 77 9.02 9.97 1.00
C ARG A 77 8.85 8.82 1.98
N VAL A 78 8.07 7.78 1.61
CA VAL A 78 7.92 6.54 2.39
C VAL A 78 9.27 5.84 2.56
N ASP A 79 10.05 5.73 1.48
CA ASP A 79 11.35 5.04 1.50
C ASP A 79 12.39 5.69 2.41
N ARG A 80 12.23 6.99 2.71
CA ARG A 80 13.12 7.76 3.60
C ARG A 80 12.70 7.71 5.07
N LEU A 81 11.58 7.07 5.39
CA LEU A 81 11.13 6.92 6.78
C LEU A 81 12.01 5.92 7.53
N SER A 82 12.10 6.09 8.85
CA SER A 82 12.65 5.03 9.70
C SER A 82 11.76 3.77 9.62
N PRO A 83 12.30 2.57 9.86
CA PRO A 83 11.52 1.34 9.86
C PRO A 83 10.28 1.41 10.78
N ALA A 84 10.44 2.00 11.98
CA ALA A 84 9.35 2.20 12.92
C ALA A 84 8.27 3.16 12.40
N ALA A 85 8.65 4.23 11.70
CA ALA A 85 7.68 5.14 11.09
C ALA A 85 6.99 4.51 9.87
N ARG A 86 7.73 3.75 9.04
CA ARG A 86 7.16 3.03 7.89
C ARG A 86 6.16 1.95 8.31
N ALA A 87 6.43 1.23 9.40
CA ALA A 87 5.51 0.24 9.96
C ALA A 87 4.15 0.84 10.35
N ARG A 88 4.12 2.13 10.73
CA ARG A 88 2.87 2.84 11.05
C ARG A 88 2.04 3.24 9.83
N LEU A 89 2.56 3.01 8.61
CA LEU A 89 1.82 3.19 7.36
C LEU A 89 1.20 1.89 6.86
N TYR A 90 1.35 0.80 7.61
CA TYR A 90 0.69 -0.45 7.30
C TYR A 90 -0.82 -0.25 7.15
N ASP A 91 -1.39 -0.84 6.12
CA ASP A 91 -2.80 -0.78 5.78
C ASP A 91 -3.34 0.62 5.41
N SER A 92 -2.44 1.57 5.10
CA SER A 92 -2.83 2.95 4.75
C SER A 92 -3.27 3.13 3.28
N GLY A 93 -2.99 2.15 2.42
CA GLY A 93 -3.21 2.27 0.96
C GLY A 93 -2.21 3.17 0.24
N ILE A 94 -1.18 3.68 0.93
CA ILE A 94 -0.13 4.51 0.33
C ILE A 94 0.85 3.63 -0.45
N ALA A 95 1.30 4.08 -1.63
CA ALA A 95 2.33 3.37 -2.41
C ALA A 95 3.62 3.14 -1.60
N HIS A 96 4.32 2.02 -1.86
CA HIS A 96 5.49 1.53 -1.12
C HIS A 96 5.22 1.16 0.36
N THR A 97 3.95 0.94 0.70
CA THR A 97 3.51 0.36 1.99
C THR A 97 2.82 -0.98 1.75
N THR A 98 2.63 -1.74 2.83
CA THR A 98 1.93 -3.03 2.78
C THR A 98 0.47 -2.83 3.19
N LEU A 99 -0.44 -3.43 2.42
CA LEU A 99 -1.88 -3.49 2.67
C LEU A 99 -2.27 -4.97 2.71
N ASP A 100 -3.07 -5.36 3.71
CA ASP A 100 -3.65 -6.69 3.74
C ASP A 100 -5.14 -6.57 3.46
N TYR A 101 -5.61 -7.25 2.43
CA TYR A 101 -7.03 -7.22 2.08
C TYR A 101 -7.50 -8.63 1.67
N PRO A 102 -8.70 -9.05 2.10
CA PRO A 102 -9.27 -10.34 1.74
C PRO A 102 -9.81 -10.30 0.29
N PHE A 103 -8.91 -10.16 -0.68
CA PHE A 103 -9.28 -10.15 -2.09
C PHE A 103 -9.95 -11.47 -2.48
N GLY A 104 -11.09 -11.38 -3.16
CA GLY A 104 -11.71 -12.54 -3.79
C GLY A 104 -10.77 -13.18 -4.82
N TYR A 105 -10.93 -14.50 -5.04
CA TYR A 105 -10.02 -15.29 -5.89
C TYR A 105 -9.69 -14.67 -7.26
N PRO A 106 -10.65 -14.11 -8.04
CA PRO A 106 -10.32 -13.48 -9.33
C PRO A 106 -9.32 -12.33 -9.21
N MET A 107 -9.44 -11.51 -8.17
CA MET A 107 -8.54 -10.38 -7.93
C MET A 107 -7.19 -10.86 -7.41
N ALA A 108 -7.18 -11.82 -6.46
CA ALA A 108 -5.94 -12.41 -5.96
C ALA A 108 -5.11 -13.05 -7.10
N LEU A 109 -5.77 -13.78 -8.01
CA LEU A 109 -5.13 -14.38 -9.18
C LEU A 109 -4.58 -13.33 -10.14
N TRP A 110 -5.32 -12.25 -10.39
CA TRP A 110 -4.85 -11.15 -11.22
C TRP A 110 -3.62 -10.45 -10.61
N LEU A 111 -3.64 -10.18 -9.31
CA LEU A 111 -2.51 -9.61 -8.56
C LEU A 111 -1.29 -10.52 -8.62
N ALA A 112 -1.44 -11.82 -8.33
CA ALA A 112 -0.34 -12.77 -8.37
C ALA A 112 0.30 -12.88 -9.78
N ARG A 113 -0.51 -12.83 -10.84
CA ARG A 113 -0.02 -12.89 -12.22
C ARG A 113 0.67 -11.60 -12.67
N ARG A 114 0.14 -10.44 -12.28
CA ARG A 114 0.62 -9.14 -12.77
C ARG A 114 1.72 -8.54 -11.90
N PHE A 115 1.67 -8.79 -10.60
CA PHE A 115 2.49 -8.18 -9.56
C PHE A 115 3.05 -9.23 -8.60
N GLY A 116 3.39 -10.43 -9.06
CA GLY A 116 3.80 -11.55 -8.19
C GLY A 116 5.02 -11.28 -7.29
N LYS A 117 5.85 -10.28 -7.59
CA LYS A 117 6.96 -9.84 -6.71
C LYS A 117 6.52 -8.89 -5.59
N ASP A 118 5.36 -8.26 -5.76
CA ASP A 118 4.79 -7.24 -4.87
C ASP A 118 3.50 -7.75 -4.18
N ALA A 119 3.13 -9.01 -4.41
CA ALA A 119 1.93 -9.65 -3.86
C ALA A 119 2.30 -10.99 -3.21
N ASP A 120 1.90 -11.18 -1.96
CA ASP A 120 2.03 -12.45 -1.25
C ASP A 120 0.76 -12.70 -0.42
N ILE A 121 0.60 -13.95 0.02
CA ILE A 121 -0.45 -14.32 0.96
C ILE A 121 0.04 -13.90 2.35
N ALA A 122 -0.83 -13.25 3.12
CA ALA A 122 -0.58 -12.90 4.51
C ALA A 122 -0.62 -14.15 5.42
N TRP A 123 0.31 -15.09 5.23
CA TRP A 123 0.36 -16.38 5.91
C TRP A 123 0.35 -16.29 7.44
N ALA A 124 0.86 -15.19 8.00
CA ALA A 124 0.84 -14.93 9.44
C ALA A 124 -0.57 -14.70 10.00
N LYS A 125 -1.54 -14.35 9.14
CA LYS A 125 -2.95 -14.13 9.49
C LYS A 125 -3.87 -15.27 9.06
N PHE A 126 -3.33 -16.31 8.43
CA PHE A 126 -4.09 -17.47 8.01
C PHE A 126 -4.17 -18.48 9.15
N ASP A 127 -5.34 -18.61 9.75
CA ASP A 127 -5.64 -19.45 10.91
C ASP A 127 -6.17 -20.85 10.55
N GLU A 128 -6.66 -21.05 9.32
CA GLU A 128 -7.16 -22.34 8.82
C GLU A 128 -6.07 -23.24 8.21
N ALA A 129 -4.86 -23.23 8.79
CA ALA A 129 -3.70 -23.97 8.28
C ALA A 129 -3.95 -25.49 8.15
N ASP A 130 -4.70 -26.06 9.08
CA ASP A 130 -5.00 -27.51 9.10
C ASP A 130 -5.97 -27.89 7.98
N ARG A 131 -6.99 -27.06 7.72
CA ARG A 131 -7.95 -27.26 6.61
C ARG A 131 -7.27 -27.16 5.25
N LEU A 132 -6.25 -26.31 5.15
CA LEU A 132 -5.46 -26.20 3.93
C LEU A 132 -4.66 -27.49 3.66
N ASP A 133 -4.09 -28.10 4.70
CA ASP A 133 -3.35 -29.37 4.57
C ASP A 133 -4.25 -30.50 4.06
N GLU A 134 -5.45 -30.63 4.64
CA GLU A 134 -6.47 -31.58 4.20
C GLU A 134 -6.90 -31.35 2.74
N THR A 135 -7.11 -30.07 2.37
CA THR A 135 -7.59 -29.72 1.03
C THR A 135 -6.51 -29.88 -0.04
N VAL A 136 -5.27 -29.49 0.25
CA VAL A 136 -4.15 -29.59 -0.70
C VAL A 136 -3.88 -31.06 -1.06
N SER A 137 -4.01 -31.97 -0.09
CA SER A 137 -3.86 -33.42 -0.32
C SER A 137 -4.85 -33.96 -1.37
N LEU A 138 -6.02 -33.34 -1.53
CA LEU A 138 -7.02 -33.71 -2.55
C LEU A 138 -6.76 -33.10 -3.93
N LEU A 139 -5.94 -32.04 -4.00
CA LEU A 139 -5.64 -31.31 -5.22
C LEU A 139 -4.26 -31.66 -5.80
N ALA A 140 -3.40 -32.29 -4.99
CA ALA A 140 -2.09 -32.77 -5.39
C ALA A 140 -2.19 -33.84 -6.49
N SER A 141 -1.24 -33.82 -7.44
CA SER A 141 -1.08 -34.95 -8.36
C SER A 141 -0.68 -36.22 -7.57
N PRO A 142 -0.90 -37.44 -8.10
CA PRO A 142 -0.53 -38.66 -7.40
C PRO A 142 0.92 -38.68 -6.89
N ALA A 143 1.87 -38.20 -7.70
CA ALA A 143 3.28 -38.11 -7.34
C ALA A 143 3.57 -37.09 -6.24
N GLU A 144 2.78 -36.02 -6.13
CA GLU A 144 2.85 -35.06 -5.03
C GLU A 144 2.17 -35.61 -3.78
N GLY A 145 1.09 -36.39 -3.94
CA GLY A 145 0.36 -37.07 -2.87
C GLY A 145 1.26 -38.01 -2.05
N ASP A 146 2.15 -38.75 -2.71
CA ASP A 146 3.14 -39.61 -2.03
C ASP A 146 4.08 -38.80 -1.12
N ALA A 147 4.38 -37.55 -1.48
CA ALA A 147 5.19 -36.67 -0.63
C ALA A 147 4.43 -36.20 0.62
N PHE A 148 3.11 -36.04 0.54
CA PHE A 148 2.25 -35.71 1.68
C PHE A 148 2.05 -36.90 2.62
N SER A 149 1.80 -38.10 2.08
CA SER A 149 1.45 -39.30 2.86
C SER A 149 2.67 -40.05 3.39
N GLU A 150 3.58 -40.49 2.52
CA GLU A 150 4.77 -41.28 2.89
C GLU A 150 5.96 -40.38 3.24
N GLY A 151 6.07 -39.22 2.58
CA GLY A 151 7.15 -38.26 2.81
C GLY A 151 6.97 -37.37 4.04
N GLY A 152 5.76 -37.33 4.64
CA GLY A 152 5.45 -36.48 5.79
C GLY A 152 5.62 -34.98 5.51
N MET A 153 5.59 -34.57 4.24
CA MET A 153 5.82 -33.19 3.83
C MET A 153 4.54 -32.37 4.05
N GLY A 154 4.53 -31.50 5.07
CA GLY A 154 3.40 -30.57 5.26
C GLY A 154 3.28 -29.55 4.13
N TRP A 155 2.07 -29.01 3.92
CA TRP A 155 1.75 -28.09 2.82
C TRP A 155 2.69 -26.90 2.64
N ARG A 156 3.29 -26.37 3.71
CA ARG A 156 4.27 -25.26 3.63
C ARG A 156 5.57 -25.66 2.94
N ALA A 157 6.05 -26.87 3.22
CA ALA A 157 7.26 -27.39 2.59
C ALA A 157 6.98 -27.73 1.12
N TRP A 158 5.83 -28.35 0.84
CA TRP A 158 5.38 -28.60 -0.52
C TRP A 158 5.24 -27.30 -1.34
N LEU A 159 4.57 -26.26 -0.83
CA LEU A 159 4.44 -24.97 -1.53
C LEU A 159 5.79 -24.34 -1.87
N ARG A 160 6.79 -24.47 -0.98
CA ARG A 160 8.13 -23.94 -1.22
C ARG A 160 8.81 -24.66 -2.40
N VAL A 161 8.64 -25.98 -2.49
CA VAL A 161 9.15 -26.79 -3.60
C VAL A 161 8.38 -26.48 -4.89
N ALA A 162 7.05 -26.41 -4.82
CA ALA A 162 6.17 -26.11 -5.95
C ALA A 162 6.39 -24.70 -6.53
N LYS A 163 6.76 -23.71 -5.70
CA LYS A 163 7.20 -22.38 -6.17
C LYS A 163 8.50 -22.43 -7.01
N GLY A 164 9.24 -23.54 -6.97
CA GLY A 164 10.40 -23.77 -7.83
C GLY A 164 11.58 -22.83 -7.54
N GLY A 165 11.73 -22.39 -6.29
CA GLY A 165 12.77 -21.44 -5.88
C GLY A 165 12.57 -20.00 -6.35
N ARG A 166 11.34 -19.65 -6.78
CA ARG A 166 10.93 -18.27 -7.10
C ARG A 166 10.44 -17.52 -5.88
#